data_AF-A0A1Z8ACK2-F1
#
_entry.id   AF-A0A1Z8ACK2-F1
#
_cell.length_a   1.000
_cell.length_b   1.000
_cell.length_c   1.000
_cell.angle_alpha   90.00
_cell.angle_beta   90.00
_cell.angle_gamma   90.00
#
_symmetry.space_group_name_H-M   'P 1'
#
loop_
_entity.id
_entity.type
_entity.pdbx_description
1 polymer ?
#
loop_
_entity_poly.entity_id
_entity_poly.type
_entity_poly.pdbx_seq_one_letter_code
_entity_poly.pdbx_strand_id
1 'polypeptide(L)'
;MANEIGVVFNDKKTPATKGDSLTEDAKDLGGLEGSVEGGRFHFRAAHFELLVRMAEQIGLNFHLLGKRSRGRKETLFFCDELIRLYGNEDYQIATAASYAVENWAAAGFWDQLVAGLGRYKASHHLEKLPLTFFSWHSKIEANHAHHTQEELENFYFNFNVDEDAFIKTGKEMLDGVHAFWHGLNQDRQKLH
;
A
#
# COMPACT_ATOMS: atom_id res chain seq x y z
N MET A 1 -10.55 -0.72 -8.41
CA MET A 1 -9.39 -1.25 -9.18
C MET A 1 -8.55 -0.15 -9.86
N ALA A 2 -8.79 1.15 -9.59
CA ALA A 2 -7.97 2.25 -10.12
C ALA A 2 -6.87 2.73 -9.14
N ASN A 3 -6.91 2.21 -7.91
CA ASN A 3 -6.20 2.68 -6.74
C ASN A 3 -4.74 2.16 -6.70
N GLU A 4 -4.45 1.08 -7.44
CA GLU A 4 -3.12 0.47 -7.56
C GLU A 4 -2.34 0.94 -8.79
N ILE A 5 -3.02 1.65 -9.70
CA ILE A 5 -2.35 2.41 -10.75
C ILE A 5 -2.05 3.74 -10.07
N GLY A 6 -0.79 4.14 -9.94
CA GLY A 6 -0.41 5.44 -9.36
C GLY A 6 -0.93 6.63 -10.19
N VAL A 7 -2.25 6.79 -10.27
CA VAL A 7 -2.97 7.82 -10.99
C VAL A 7 -3.40 8.83 -9.97
N VAL A 8 -2.69 9.95 -9.98
CA VAL A 8 -3.06 11.16 -9.26
C VAL A 8 -4.17 11.86 -10.06
N PHE A 9 -5.27 12.20 -9.40
CA PHE A 9 -6.32 13.05 -9.98
C PHE A 9 -6.10 14.50 -9.56
N ASN A 10 -6.28 15.43 -10.50
CA ASN A 10 -6.05 16.85 -10.28
C ASN A 10 -7.32 17.52 -9.76
N ASP A 11 -7.27 18.11 -8.56
CA ASP A 11 -8.25 19.11 -8.16
C ASP A 11 -7.67 20.51 -8.41
N LYS A 12 -8.27 21.21 -9.38
CA LYS A 12 -7.74 22.47 -9.93
C LYS A 12 -7.83 23.60 -8.91
N LYS A 13 -6.89 23.72 -7.95
CA LYS A 13 -6.81 24.90 -7.08
C LYS A 13 -5.55 25.12 -6.22
N THR A 14 -4.33 24.77 -6.63
CA THR A 14 -3.12 25.35 -5.96
C THR A 14 -1.87 25.32 -6.84
N PRO A 15 -1.00 26.37 -6.86
CA PRO A 15 0.23 26.35 -7.65
C PRO A 15 1.36 25.61 -6.90
N ALA A 16 2.05 24.71 -7.61
CA ALA A 16 3.16 23.90 -7.11
C ALA A 16 4.41 24.72 -6.72
N THR A 17 4.89 24.49 -5.50
CA THR A 17 6.22 24.92 -5.02
C THR A 17 7.31 23.97 -5.52
N LYS A 18 8.29 24.51 -6.26
CA LYS A 18 9.49 23.80 -6.70
C LYS A 18 10.42 23.51 -5.51
N GLY A 19 10.76 22.24 -5.30
CA GLY A 19 11.96 21.88 -4.56
C GLY A 19 11.88 20.53 -3.86
N ASP A 20 12.08 19.44 -4.60
CA ASP A 20 12.84 18.32 -4.04
C ASP A 20 13.43 17.45 -5.15
N SER A 21 14.74 17.19 -5.06
CA SER A 21 15.48 16.37 -6.00
C SER A 21 15.13 14.90 -5.78
N LEU A 22 14.17 14.36 -6.53
CA LEU A 22 13.84 12.93 -6.51
C LEU A 22 15.05 12.07 -6.91
N THR A 23 15.35 11.04 -6.12
CA THR A 23 16.31 9.97 -6.47
C THR A 23 15.90 9.28 -7.77
N GLU A 24 16.84 8.68 -8.52
CA GLU A 24 16.50 8.02 -9.80
C GLU A 24 15.36 6.99 -9.66
N ASP A 25 15.37 6.20 -8.59
CA ASP A 25 14.29 5.24 -8.30
C ASP A 25 12.92 5.89 -8.02
N ALA A 26 12.88 7.15 -7.55
CA ALA A 26 11.64 7.86 -7.27
C ALA A 26 11.06 8.53 -8.53
N LYS A 27 11.86 8.72 -9.57
CA LYS A 27 11.38 9.20 -10.89
C LYS A 27 10.60 8.12 -11.64
N ASP A 28 10.91 6.85 -11.37
CA ASP A 28 10.25 5.69 -11.99
C ASP A 28 8.89 5.32 -11.34
N LEU A 29 8.56 5.92 -10.18
CA LEU A 29 7.29 5.72 -9.45
C LEU A 29 6.16 6.66 -9.91
N GLY A 30 6.44 7.60 -10.82
CA GLY A 30 5.52 8.70 -11.14
C GLY A 30 5.71 9.89 -10.19
N GLY A 31 5.56 11.10 -10.72
CA GLY A 31 5.65 12.34 -9.94
C GLY A 31 4.44 12.53 -9.00
N LEU A 32 4.60 13.41 -8.01
CA LEU A 32 3.53 13.82 -7.09
C LEU A 32 2.35 14.55 -7.79
N GLU A 33 2.52 14.93 -9.06
CA GLU A 33 1.50 15.55 -9.92
C GLU A 33 1.60 14.95 -11.34
N GLY A 34 0.45 14.61 -11.93
CA GLY A 34 0.36 14.11 -13.31
C GLY A 34 -1.02 14.39 -13.93
N SER A 35 -1.04 14.68 -15.23
CA SER A 35 -2.26 14.90 -16.03
C SER A 35 -2.40 13.80 -17.09
N VAL A 36 -3.61 13.28 -17.29
CA VAL A 36 -3.94 12.32 -18.36
C VAL A 36 -4.49 13.06 -19.58
N GLU A 37 -3.64 13.88 -20.22
CA GLU A 37 -3.92 14.36 -21.59
C GLU A 37 -2.70 14.11 -22.48
N GLY A 38 -2.81 13.11 -23.37
CA GLY A 38 -1.87 12.89 -24.48
C GLY A 38 -0.48 12.33 -24.15
N GLY A 39 -0.17 12.07 -22.88
CA GLY A 39 1.10 11.47 -22.47
C GLY A 39 1.15 9.95 -22.69
N ARG A 40 2.28 9.43 -23.20
CA ARG A 40 2.56 7.99 -23.20
C ARG A 40 2.59 7.47 -21.76
N PHE A 41 1.55 6.73 -21.37
CA PHE A 41 1.49 6.02 -20.09
C PHE A 41 2.61 4.96 -20.03
N HIS A 42 3.57 5.13 -19.13
CA HIS A 42 4.61 4.13 -18.88
C HIS A 42 4.19 3.29 -17.68
N PHE A 43 3.50 2.18 -17.94
CA PHE A 43 3.28 1.14 -16.93
C PHE A 43 4.60 0.35 -16.82
N ARG A 44 5.56 0.85 -16.05
CA ARG A 44 6.55 -0.07 -15.47
C ARG A 44 5.94 -0.62 -14.21
N ALA A 45 6.15 -1.91 -13.95
CA ALA A 45 5.76 -2.60 -12.74
C ALA A 45 6.58 -2.08 -11.54
N ALA A 46 6.57 -0.77 -11.31
CA ALA A 46 7.51 -0.06 -10.44
C ALA A 46 7.40 -0.55 -9.00
N HIS A 47 6.17 -0.79 -8.51
CA HIS A 47 5.94 -1.34 -7.18
C HIS A 47 6.57 -2.72 -6.96
N PHE A 48 6.25 -3.68 -7.85
CA PHE A 48 6.78 -5.03 -7.73
C PHE A 48 8.29 -5.07 -7.95
N GLU A 49 8.81 -4.36 -8.96
CA GLU A 49 10.24 -4.31 -9.23
C GLU A 49 11.04 -3.70 -8.07
N LEU A 50 10.52 -2.66 -7.41
CA LEU A 50 11.18 -2.07 -6.23
C LEU A 50 11.24 -3.07 -5.07
N LEU A 51 10.18 -3.86 -4.85
CA LEU A 51 10.18 -4.92 -3.84
C LEU A 51 11.16 -6.04 -4.19
N VAL A 52 11.27 -6.43 -5.47
CA VAL A 52 12.26 -7.42 -5.93
C VAL A 52 13.69 -6.90 -5.70
N ARG A 53 13.99 -5.67 -6.11
CA ARG A 53 15.32 -5.06 -5.92
C ARG A 53 15.70 -4.98 -4.44
N MET A 54 14.74 -4.67 -3.56
CA MET A 54 14.98 -4.71 -2.11
C MET A 54 15.27 -6.13 -1.61
N ALA A 55 14.46 -7.10 -2.03
CA ALA A 55 14.58 -8.49 -1.61
C ALA A 55 15.94 -9.10 -2.01
N GLU A 56 16.47 -8.74 -3.17
CA GLU A 56 17.80 -9.17 -3.62
C GLU A 56 18.91 -8.71 -2.68
N GLN A 57 18.83 -7.51 -2.10
CA GLN A 57 19.82 -6.99 -1.15
C GLN A 57 19.83 -7.74 0.19
N ILE A 58 18.79 -8.55 0.47
CA ILE A 58 18.71 -9.42 1.64
C ILE A 58 18.78 -10.91 1.27
N GLY A 59 19.28 -11.23 0.06
CA GLY A 59 19.54 -12.60 -0.37
C GLY A 59 18.32 -13.36 -0.88
N LEU A 60 17.19 -12.69 -1.12
CA LEU A 60 15.98 -13.29 -1.68
C LEU A 60 15.89 -13.02 -3.17
N ASN A 61 16.14 -14.03 -4.00
CA ASN A 61 15.99 -13.89 -5.46
C ASN A 61 14.53 -14.00 -5.91
N PHE A 62 14.27 -13.54 -7.14
CA PHE A 62 12.94 -13.56 -7.77
C PHE A 62 12.21 -14.91 -7.69
N HIS A 63 12.93 -16.03 -7.81
CA HIS A 63 12.31 -17.36 -7.73
C HIS A 63 11.80 -17.73 -6.33
N LEU A 64 12.09 -16.94 -5.31
CA LEU A 64 11.59 -17.14 -3.94
C LEU A 64 10.37 -16.25 -3.63
N LEU A 65 10.11 -15.22 -4.42
CA LEU A 65 9.11 -14.17 -4.15
C LEU A 65 7.76 -14.47 -4.81
N GLY A 66 6.68 -13.95 -4.24
CA GLY A 66 5.32 -14.00 -4.82
C GLY A 66 4.69 -15.39 -4.94
N LYS A 67 5.33 -16.45 -4.45
CA LYS A 67 4.83 -17.82 -4.53
C LYS A 67 3.91 -18.11 -3.34
N ARG A 68 2.61 -18.31 -3.60
CA ARG A 68 1.65 -18.74 -2.56
C ARG A 68 2.11 -19.99 -1.80
N SER A 69 2.78 -20.95 -2.46
CA SER A 69 3.33 -22.15 -1.80
C SER A 69 4.42 -21.86 -0.76
N ARG A 70 4.93 -20.63 -0.71
CA ARG A 70 5.90 -20.15 0.28
C ARG A 70 5.29 -19.17 1.28
N GLY A 71 4.02 -18.80 1.09
CA GLY A 71 3.29 -17.97 2.02
C GLY A 71 3.02 -18.73 3.30
N ARG A 72 3.22 -18.07 4.44
CA ARG A 72 2.77 -18.58 5.74
C ARG A 72 1.25 -18.53 5.81
N LYS A 73 0.66 -19.31 6.72
CA LYS A 73 -0.80 -19.38 6.88
C LYS A 73 -1.40 -17.98 7.07
N GLU A 74 -0.79 -17.17 7.92
CA GLU A 74 -1.24 -15.82 8.26
C GLU A 74 -1.11 -14.85 7.08
N THR A 75 -0.02 -14.97 6.30
CA THR A 75 0.16 -14.20 5.06
C THR A 75 -0.87 -14.58 3.99
N LEU A 76 -1.09 -15.88 3.78
CA LEU A 76 -2.06 -16.34 2.81
C LEU A 76 -3.49 -15.97 3.21
N PHE A 77 -3.81 -16.03 4.50
CA PHE A 77 -5.09 -15.55 5.01
C PHE A 77 -5.31 -14.07 4.65
N PHE A 78 -4.34 -13.20 4.90
CA PHE A 78 -4.46 -11.80 4.51
C PHE A 78 -4.59 -11.60 2.99
N CYS A 79 -3.82 -12.33 2.18
CA CYS A 79 -3.97 -12.30 0.72
C CYS A 79 -5.36 -12.76 0.26
N ASP A 80 -5.93 -13.77 0.92
CA ASP A 80 -7.26 -14.28 0.61
C ASP A 80 -8.35 -13.28 1.02
N GLU A 81 -8.18 -12.59 2.14
CA GLU A 81 -9.08 -11.50 2.56
C GLU A 81 -9.01 -10.30 1.62
N LEU A 82 -7.82 -9.93 1.11
CA LEU A 82 -7.70 -8.90 0.07
C LEU A 82 -8.52 -9.27 -1.18
N ILE A 83 -8.44 -10.51 -1.65
CA ILE A 83 -9.23 -10.95 -2.81
C ILE A 83 -10.72 -10.99 -2.49
N ARG A 84 -11.09 -11.55 -1.33
CA ARG A 84 -12.49 -11.76 -0.93
C ARG A 84 -13.22 -10.46 -0.62
N LEU A 85 -12.55 -9.50 0.01
CA LEU A 85 -13.16 -8.28 0.51
C LEU A 85 -12.80 -7.08 -0.35
N TYR A 86 -11.51 -6.77 -0.51
CA TYR A 86 -11.06 -5.60 -1.27
C TYR A 86 -11.37 -5.77 -2.77
N GLY A 87 -11.17 -6.98 -3.31
CA GLY A 87 -11.45 -7.34 -4.70
C GLY A 87 -12.90 -7.78 -4.96
N ASN A 88 -13.83 -7.57 -4.03
CA ASN A 88 -15.20 -8.05 -4.17
C ASN A 88 -15.96 -7.32 -5.28
N GLU A 89 -16.90 -8.01 -5.93
CA GLU A 89 -17.78 -7.42 -6.96
C GLU A 89 -18.91 -6.57 -6.34
N ASP A 90 -19.30 -6.87 -5.10
CA ASP A 90 -20.20 -6.02 -4.32
C ASP A 90 -19.46 -4.74 -3.89
N TYR A 91 -19.94 -3.61 -4.41
CA TYR A 91 -19.31 -2.32 -4.18
C TYR A 91 -19.28 -1.92 -2.69
N GLN A 92 -20.32 -2.24 -1.91
CA GLN A 92 -20.31 -1.91 -0.48
C GLN A 92 -19.22 -2.68 0.25
N ILE A 93 -19.01 -3.96 -0.10
CA ILE A 93 -17.96 -4.79 0.49
C ILE A 93 -16.58 -4.22 0.13
N ALA A 94 -16.35 -3.95 -1.16
CA ALA A 94 -15.08 -3.43 -1.65
C ALA A 94 -14.74 -2.05 -1.07
N THR A 95 -15.70 -1.13 -1.03
CA THR A 95 -15.51 0.21 -0.45
C THR A 95 -15.25 0.15 1.04
N ALA A 96 -15.97 -0.69 1.80
CA ALA A 96 -15.72 -0.86 3.24
C ALA A 96 -14.31 -1.40 3.53
N ALA A 97 -13.90 -2.41 2.76
CA ALA A 97 -12.57 -3.01 2.89
C ALA A 97 -11.44 -2.04 2.52
N SER A 98 -11.61 -1.33 1.40
CA SER A 98 -10.65 -0.32 0.94
C SER A 98 -10.53 0.80 1.96
N TYR A 99 -11.65 1.43 2.35
CA TYR A 99 -11.66 2.50 3.35
C TYR A 99 -10.91 2.10 4.64
N ALA A 100 -11.18 0.89 5.15
CA ALA A 100 -10.55 0.41 6.37
C ALA A 100 -9.02 0.27 6.23
N VAL A 101 -8.53 -0.33 5.14
CA VAL A 101 -7.10 -0.58 4.93
C VAL A 101 -6.33 0.71 4.67
N GLU A 102 -6.83 1.58 3.78
CA GLU A 102 -6.13 2.82 3.43
C GLU A 102 -6.05 3.77 4.64
N ASN A 103 -7.13 3.89 5.43
CA ASN A 103 -7.11 4.72 6.64
C ASN A 103 -6.24 4.14 7.76
N TRP A 104 -6.17 2.81 7.89
CA TRP A 104 -5.22 2.17 8.80
C TRP A 104 -3.78 2.42 8.37
N ALA A 105 -3.48 2.30 7.07
CA ALA A 105 -2.14 2.53 6.53
C ALA A 105 -1.72 4.01 6.70
N ALA A 106 -2.65 4.94 6.45
CA ALA A 106 -2.44 6.38 6.65
C ALA A 106 -2.28 6.80 8.11
N ALA A 107 -2.69 5.95 9.07
CA ALA A 107 -2.57 6.23 10.51
C ALA A 107 -1.13 6.07 11.06
N GLY A 108 -0.12 6.35 10.23
CA GLY A 108 1.30 6.36 10.60
C GLY A 108 2.03 5.01 10.48
N PHE A 109 1.39 4.00 9.89
CA PHE A 109 2.01 2.69 9.69
C PHE A 109 3.29 2.77 8.85
N TRP A 110 3.25 3.45 7.70
CA TRP A 110 4.40 3.55 6.80
C TRP A 110 5.59 4.26 7.44
N ASP A 111 5.35 5.35 8.18
CA ASP A 111 6.43 6.10 8.85
C ASP A 111 7.18 5.21 9.85
N GLN A 112 6.43 4.42 10.63
CA GLN A 112 7.00 3.47 11.58
C GLN A 112 7.78 2.36 10.87
N LEU A 113 7.26 1.83 9.76
CA LEU A 113 7.92 0.79 8.98
C LEU A 113 9.22 1.30 8.34
N VAL A 114 9.20 2.49 7.72
CA VAL A 114 10.38 3.14 7.14
C VAL A 114 11.44 3.40 8.21
N ALA A 115 11.05 3.91 9.38
CA ALA A 115 11.95 4.13 10.49
C ALA A 115 12.60 2.82 10.97
N GLY A 116 11.82 1.74 11.10
CA GLY A 116 12.31 0.42 11.47
C GLY A 116 13.29 -0.16 10.44
N LEU A 117 12.94 -0.12 9.16
CA LEU A 117 13.80 -0.58 8.06
C LEU A 117 15.09 0.25 7.96
N GLY A 118 15.03 1.55 8.20
CA GLY A 118 16.21 2.43 8.26
C GLY A 118 17.19 2.02 9.37
N ARG A 119 16.69 1.68 10.56
CA ARG A 119 17.53 1.16 11.66
C ARG A 119 18.12 -0.21 11.33
N TYR A 120 17.33 -1.10 10.74
CA TYR A 120 17.80 -2.42 10.30
C TYR A 120 18.93 -2.28 9.28
N LYS A 121 18.72 -1.44 8.26
CA LYS A 121 19.71 -1.10 7.24
C LYS A 121 21.05 -0.65 7.84
N ALA A 122 21.01 0.31 8.76
CA ALA A 122 22.20 0.85 9.41
C ALA A 122 22.92 -0.18 10.29
N SER A 123 22.17 -0.92 11.11
CA SER A 123 22.74 -1.92 12.03
C SER A 123 23.35 -3.15 11.33
N HIS A 124 22.95 -3.43 10.09
CA HIS A 124 23.43 -4.57 9.30
C HIS A 124 24.35 -4.16 8.14
N HIS A 125 24.77 -2.88 8.08
CA HIS A 125 25.64 -2.33 7.02
C HIS A 125 25.11 -2.55 5.59
N LEU A 126 23.78 -2.51 5.41
CA LEU A 126 23.12 -2.76 4.13
C LEU A 126 22.93 -1.46 3.32
N GLU A 127 24.01 -0.69 3.09
CA GLU A 127 23.92 0.65 2.50
C GLU A 127 23.17 0.72 1.15
N LYS A 128 23.19 -0.38 0.40
CA LYS A 128 22.52 -0.53 -0.90
C LYS A 128 21.06 -0.96 -0.81
N LEU A 129 20.51 -1.28 0.38
CA LEU A 129 19.11 -1.67 0.54
C LEU A 129 18.19 -0.50 0.14
N PRO A 130 17.43 -0.61 -0.96
CA PRO A 130 16.51 0.43 -1.38
C PRO A 130 15.27 0.41 -0.48
N LEU A 131 14.88 1.58 0.02
CA LEU A 131 13.65 1.76 0.82
C LEU A 131 12.58 2.57 0.06
N THR A 132 12.80 2.85 -1.22
CA THR A 132 12.01 3.77 -2.05
C THR A 132 10.54 3.39 -2.11
N PHE A 133 10.22 2.09 -2.18
CA PHE A 133 8.84 1.61 -2.13
C PHE A 133 8.13 2.14 -0.87
N PHE A 134 8.70 1.87 0.30
CA PHE A 134 8.10 2.23 1.58
C PHE A 134 8.10 3.74 1.83
N SER A 135 9.19 4.43 1.51
CA SER A 135 9.31 5.87 1.74
C SER A 135 8.43 6.70 0.81
N TRP A 136 8.10 6.18 -0.38
CA TRP A 136 7.14 6.80 -1.27
C TRP A 136 5.70 6.60 -0.77
N HIS A 137 5.32 5.39 -0.34
CA HIS A 137 4.00 5.14 0.26
C HIS A 137 3.77 6.03 1.50
N SER A 138 4.78 6.21 2.36
CA SER A 138 4.74 7.19 3.48
C SER A 138 4.32 8.60 3.04
N LYS A 139 4.71 9.04 1.85
CA LYS A 139 4.44 10.40 1.35
C LYS A 139 3.05 10.56 0.74
N ILE A 140 2.47 9.48 0.23
CA ILE A 140 1.24 9.55 -0.57
C ILE A 140 0.03 8.90 0.09
N GLU A 141 0.23 8.11 1.15
CA GLU A 141 -0.86 7.36 1.78
C GLU A 141 -1.99 8.27 2.29
N ALA A 142 -1.66 9.49 2.73
CA ALA A 142 -2.66 10.49 3.10
C ALA A 142 -3.62 10.80 1.93
N ASN A 143 -3.14 10.76 0.68
CA ASN A 143 -3.96 10.94 -0.51
C ASN A 143 -4.86 9.70 -0.75
N HIS A 144 -4.36 8.49 -0.49
CA HIS A 144 -5.16 7.26 -0.58
C HIS A 144 -6.32 7.26 0.42
N ALA A 145 -6.05 7.61 1.68
CA ALA A 145 -7.09 7.77 2.70
C ALA A 145 -8.08 8.88 2.35
N HIS A 146 -7.61 9.99 1.79
CA HIS A 146 -8.49 11.07 1.35
C HIS A 146 -9.41 10.63 0.20
N HIS A 147 -8.90 9.95 -0.82
CA HIS A 147 -9.74 9.46 -1.93
C HIS A 147 -10.78 8.44 -1.46
N THR A 148 -10.41 7.51 -0.57
CA THR A 148 -11.40 6.55 -0.03
C THR A 148 -12.46 7.24 0.83
N GLN A 149 -12.11 8.36 1.49
CA GLN A 149 -13.10 9.21 2.16
C GLN A 149 -14.07 9.85 1.17
N GLU A 150 -13.59 10.40 0.06
CA GLU A 150 -14.46 10.97 -0.99
C GLU A 150 -15.34 9.90 -1.65
N GLU A 151 -14.79 8.72 -1.94
CA GLU A 151 -15.54 7.58 -2.47
C GLU A 151 -16.63 7.12 -1.49
N LEU A 152 -16.30 7.03 -0.19
CA LEU A 152 -17.26 6.71 0.86
C LEU A 152 -18.37 7.77 0.94
N GLU A 153 -18.04 9.06 0.97
CA GLU A 153 -19.04 10.13 1.03
C GLU A 153 -19.99 10.06 -0.17
N ASN A 154 -19.44 9.91 -1.37
CA ASN A 154 -20.24 9.76 -2.58
C ASN A 154 -21.14 8.53 -2.52
N PHE A 155 -20.63 7.39 -2.07
CA PHE A 155 -21.44 6.18 -1.91
C PHE A 155 -22.53 6.35 -0.85
N TYR A 156 -22.17 6.90 0.31
CA TYR A 156 -23.06 7.06 1.45
C TYR A 156 -24.22 8.01 1.19
N PHE A 157 -23.97 9.13 0.51
CA PHE A 157 -25.00 10.13 0.26
C PHE A 157 -25.89 9.82 -0.95
N ASN A 158 -25.46 8.93 -1.86
CA ASN A 158 -26.21 8.62 -3.09
C ASN A 158 -26.87 7.23 -3.09
N PHE A 159 -26.53 6.36 -2.14
CA PHE A 159 -27.05 5.00 -2.07
C PHE A 159 -27.57 4.66 -0.67
N ASN A 160 -28.42 3.63 -0.59
CA ASN A 160 -28.87 3.12 0.70
C ASN A 160 -27.82 2.17 1.28
N VAL A 161 -26.97 2.69 2.16
CA VAL A 161 -25.88 1.95 2.78
C VAL A 161 -26.37 1.20 4.01
N ASP A 162 -26.01 -0.08 4.10
CA ASP A 162 -26.13 -0.83 5.35
C ASP A 162 -24.88 -0.57 6.20
N GLU A 163 -25.00 0.38 7.13
CA GLU A 163 -23.90 0.85 8.00
C GLU A 163 -23.31 -0.28 8.85
N ASP A 164 -24.16 -1.17 9.40
CA ASP A 164 -23.72 -2.28 10.23
C ASP A 164 -22.91 -3.28 9.40
N ALA A 165 -23.38 -3.60 8.20
CA ALA A 165 -22.65 -4.46 7.27
C ALA A 165 -21.34 -3.80 6.80
N PHE A 166 -21.34 -2.48 6.57
CA PHE A 166 -20.16 -1.72 6.20
C PHE A 166 -19.09 -1.79 7.30
N ILE A 167 -19.44 -1.43 8.54
CA ILE A 167 -18.52 -1.46 9.69
C ILE A 167 -18.01 -2.88 9.93
N LYS A 168 -18.89 -3.89 9.86
CA LYS A 168 -18.51 -5.29 10.01
C LYS A 168 -17.48 -5.70 8.97
N THR A 169 -17.71 -5.37 7.70
CA THR A 169 -16.80 -5.70 6.59
C THR A 169 -15.44 -5.03 6.75
N GLY A 170 -15.43 -3.74 7.11
CA GLY A 170 -14.17 -3.02 7.39
C GLY A 170 -13.37 -3.67 8.52
N LYS A 171 -14.05 -4.11 9.59
CA LYS A 171 -13.40 -4.86 10.69
C LYS A 171 -12.83 -6.20 10.22
N GLU A 172 -13.57 -6.97 9.41
CA GLU A 172 -13.06 -8.23 8.85
C GLU A 172 -11.78 -8.01 8.02
N MET A 173 -11.73 -6.93 7.24
CA MET A 173 -10.52 -6.58 6.48
C MET A 173 -9.34 -6.25 7.41
N LEU A 174 -9.59 -5.52 8.51
CA LEU A 174 -8.57 -5.24 9.53
C LEU A 174 -8.14 -6.48 10.31
N ASP A 175 -8.99 -7.49 10.48
CA ASP A 175 -8.60 -8.78 11.05
C ASP A 175 -7.58 -9.50 10.15
N GLY A 176 -7.74 -9.39 8.82
CA GLY A 176 -6.75 -9.83 7.83
C GLY A 176 -5.40 -9.13 8.01
N VAL A 177 -5.41 -7.80 8.10
CA VAL A 177 -4.21 -6.99 8.34
C VAL A 177 -3.54 -7.40 9.66
N HIS A 178 -4.31 -7.52 10.73
CA HIS A 178 -3.83 -7.92 12.04
C HIS A 178 -3.18 -9.30 12.00
N ALA A 179 -3.82 -10.29 11.37
CA ALA A 179 -3.29 -11.65 11.25
C ALA A 179 -1.90 -11.66 10.59
N PHE A 180 -1.72 -10.90 9.49
CA PHE A 180 -0.43 -10.80 8.82
C PHE A 180 0.67 -10.26 9.74
N TRP A 181 0.48 -9.09 10.35
CA TRP A 181 1.50 -8.45 11.19
C TRP A 181 1.73 -9.20 12.49
N HIS A 182 0.68 -9.76 13.08
CA HIS A 182 0.80 -10.59 14.27
C HIS A 182 1.62 -11.86 13.98
N GLY A 183 1.36 -12.52 12.84
CA GLY A 183 2.12 -13.69 12.39
C GLY A 183 3.61 -13.38 12.24
N LEU A 184 3.96 -12.27 11.57
CA LEU A 184 5.35 -11.83 11.46
C LEU A 184 6.01 -11.57 12.82
N ASN A 185 5.29 -10.96 13.76
CA ASN A 185 5.84 -10.72 15.09
C ASN A 185 6.02 -12.02 15.90
N GLN A 186 5.09 -12.98 15.80
CA GLN A 186 5.23 -14.30 16.43
C GLN A 186 6.49 -15.02 15.92
N ASP A 187 6.81 -14.90 14.64
CA ASP A 187 8.03 -15.48 14.08
C ASP A 187 9.28 -14.80 14.59
N ARG A 188 9.28 -13.45 14.63
CA ARG A 188 10.37 -12.68 15.23
C ARG A 188 10.64 -13.10 16.67
N GLN A 189 9.60 -13.35 17.46
CA GLN A 189 9.73 -13.78 18.85
C GLN A 189 10.35 -15.17 19.01
N LYS A 190 10.30 -16.05 18.00
CA LYS A 190 10.94 -17.37 18.02
C LYS A 190 12.43 -17.35 17.66
N LEU A 191 12.94 -16.20 17.20
CA LEU A 191 14.36 -16.02 16.85
C LEU A 191 15.22 -15.64 18.07
N HIS A 192 14.60 -15.45 19.24
CA HIS A 192 15.22 -15.07 20.51
C HIS A 192 14.83 -16.07 21.60
#